data_AF-A0A2K6ANY6-F1
#
_entry.id   AF-A0A2K6ANY6-F1
#
_cell.length_a   1.000
_cell.length_b   1.000
_cell.length_c   1.000
_cell.angle_alpha   90.00
_cell.angle_beta   90.00
_cell.angle_gamma   90.00
#
_symmetry.space_group_name_H-M   'P 1'
#
loop_
_entity.id
_entity.type
_entity.pdbx_description
1 polymer ?
#
loop_
_entity_poly.entity_id
_entity_poly.type
_entity_poly.pdbx_seq_one_letter_code
_entity_poly.pdbx_strand_id
1 'polypeptide(L)'
;MSDASLCSTSTMERLVARGTFPVLVRTSACRSLFGPVDHEELSRELQARLAELNAEDQNRWDYDFQQDMPLRGPGRLQWTEVDSDSVPAFYRETVQVGRCRLLLAPRPVAVPLPRAAGLREHGA
;
A
#
# COMPACT_ATOMS: atom_id res chain seq x y z
N MET A 1 30.44 -29.87 -37.17
CA MET A 1 30.00 -28.66 -36.42
C MET A 1 30.43 -28.90 -34.99
N SER A 2 31.37 -28.10 -34.49
CA SER A 2 32.14 -28.39 -33.28
C SER A 2 31.35 -28.14 -31.99
N ASP A 3 31.42 -29.09 -31.05
CA ASP A 3 31.06 -28.89 -29.65
C ASP A 3 32.09 -28.00 -28.97
N ALA A 4 31.63 -26.93 -28.33
CA ALA A 4 32.44 -26.15 -27.41
C ALA A 4 31.89 -26.34 -25.99
N SER A 5 32.48 -27.31 -25.28
CA SER A 5 32.42 -27.36 -23.82
C SER A 5 33.62 -26.60 -23.26
N LEU A 6 33.37 -25.64 -22.37
CA LEU A 6 34.33 -25.22 -21.35
C LEU A 6 33.57 -24.99 -20.04
N CYS A 7 33.61 -26.00 -19.19
CA CYS A 7 33.37 -25.88 -17.76
C CYS A 7 34.66 -25.35 -17.12
N SER A 8 34.58 -24.20 -16.45
CA SER A 8 35.58 -23.80 -15.44
C SER A 8 34.84 -23.53 -14.13
N THR A 9 34.82 -24.57 -13.30
CA THR A 9 34.49 -24.50 -11.87
C THR A 9 35.56 -23.76 -11.08
N SER A 10 35.16 -23.23 -9.93
CA SER A 10 35.99 -23.02 -8.72
C SER A 10 36.86 -21.75 -8.64
N THR A 11 36.37 -20.73 -7.92
CA THR A 11 37.18 -19.95 -6.93
C THR A 11 36.38 -18.93 -6.09
N MET A 12 35.07 -18.76 -6.29
CA MET A 12 34.25 -17.84 -5.47
C MET A 12 33.36 -18.54 -4.42
N GLU A 13 33.45 -19.86 -4.26
CA GLU A 13 32.69 -20.61 -3.22
C GLU A 13 33.36 -20.60 -1.83
N ARG A 14 34.52 -19.97 -1.64
CA ARG A 14 35.32 -20.13 -0.41
C ARG A 14 35.60 -18.87 0.41
N LEU A 15 35.02 -17.70 0.09
CA LEU A 15 35.34 -16.45 0.79
C LEU A 15 34.18 -15.66 1.39
N VAL A 16 32.98 -16.22 1.51
CA VAL A 16 31.97 -15.63 2.42
C VAL A 16 31.96 -16.38 3.74
N ALA A 17 33.16 -16.53 4.32
CA ALA A 17 33.32 -16.97 5.68
C ALA A 17 32.94 -15.81 6.63
N ARG A 18 31.88 -16.04 7.40
CA ARG A 18 31.64 -15.49 8.75
C ARG A 18 31.16 -14.04 8.85
N GLY A 19 29.88 -13.86 8.53
CA GLY A 19 29.01 -12.87 9.17
C GLY A 19 27.73 -13.59 9.65
N THR A 20 27.54 -13.64 10.96
CA THR A 20 26.57 -14.46 11.70
C THR A 20 25.11 -14.25 11.29
N PHE A 21 24.56 -15.14 10.48
CA PHE A 21 23.14 -15.48 10.48
C PHE A 21 23.02 -17.00 10.39
N PRO A 22 22.12 -17.67 11.12
CA PRO A 22 21.90 -19.08 10.91
C PRO A 22 21.61 -19.25 9.43
N VAL A 23 22.42 -20.08 8.76
CA VAL A 23 22.15 -20.56 7.40
C VAL A 23 20.86 -21.37 7.51
N LEU A 24 19.73 -20.67 7.59
CA LEU A 24 18.43 -21.21 7.24
C LEU A 24 18.66 -21.74 5.84
N VAL A 25 18.64 -23.07 5.73
CA VAL A 25 18.87 -23.81 4.49
C VAL A 25 18.02 -23.13 3.43
N ARG A 26 18.65 -22.29 2.60
CA ARG A 26 17.93 -21.53 1.58
C ARG A 26 17.38 -22.59 0.66
N THR A 27 16.06 -22.71 0.61
CA THR A 27 15.40 -23.64 -0.30
C THR A 27 15.89 -23.33 -1.72
N SER A 28 15.88 -24.32 -2.61
CA SER A 28 16.29 -24.11 -4.01
C SER A 28 15.56 -22.93 -4.68
N ALA A 29 14.38 -22.55 -4.18
CA ALA A 29 13.60 -21.41 -4.64
C ALA A 29 14.19 -20.03 -4.26
N CYS A 30 14.98 -19.92 -3.19
CA CYS A 30 15.51 -18.64 -2.69
C CYS A 30 16.78 -18.19 -3.43
N ARG A 31 16.68 -17.97 -4.75
CA ARG A 31 17.79 -17.57 -5.64
C ARG A 31 17.50 -16.24 -6.35
N SER A 32 18.55 -15.45 -6.59
CA SER A 32 18.44 -14.30 -7.50
C SER A 32 18.43 -14.81 -8.95
N LEU A 33 17.47 -14.35 -9.74
CA LEU A 33 17.29 -14.77 -11.13
C LEU A 33 18.09 -13.91 -12.11
N PHE A 34 18.27 -12.62 -11.79
CA PHE A 34 18.84 -11.63 -12.71
C PHE A 34 20.01 -10.83 -12.11
N GLY A 35 20.46 -11.16 -10.89
CA GLY A 35 21.59 -10.50 -10.23
C GLY A 35 21.18 -9.43 -9.21
N PRO A 36 22.13 -8.59 -8.77
CA PRO A 36 21.88 -7.48 -7.85
C PRO A 36 21.11 -6.34 -8.55
N VAL A 37 20.32 -5.61 -7.77
CA VAL A 37 19.49 -4.49 -8.24
C VAL A 37 19.96 -3.19 -7.58
N ASP A 38 19.99 -2.09 -8.34
CA ASP A 38 20.15 -0.75 -7.77
C ASP A 38 18.82 -0.31 -7.14
N HIS A 39 18.77 -0.31 -5.81
CA HIS A 39 17.55 0.03 -5.07
C HIS A 39 17.19 1.52 -5.13
N GLU A 40 18.15 2.41 -5.36
CA GLU A 40 17.93 3.85 -5.45
C GLU A 40 17.42 4.26 -6.83
N GLU A 41 17.90 3.60 -7.88
CA GLU A 41 17.32 3.76 -9.22
C GLU A 41 15.91 3.19 -9.28
N LEU A 42 15.71 1.96 -8.80
CA LEU A 42 14.40 1.30 -8.79
C LEU A 42 13.36 2.09 -7.99
N SER A 43 13.73 2.61 -6.81
CA SER A 43 12.81 3.38 -5.98
C SER A 43 12.37 4.68 -6.66
N ARG A 44 13.30 5.40 -7.30
CA ARG A 44 13.02 6.62 -8.06
C ARG A 44 12.13 6.34 -9.26
N GLU A 45 12.41 5.29 -10.03
CA GLU A 45 11.55 4.89 -11.16
C GLU A 45 10.13 4.56 -10.68
N LEU A 46 10.01 3.73 -9.64
CA LEU A 46 8.71 3.37 -9.07
C LEU A 46 7.93 4.61 -8.61
N GLN A 47 8.59 5.53 -7.89
CA GLN A 47 7.97 6.77 -7.43
C GLN A 47 7.51 7.66 -8.59
N ALA A 48 8.32 7.79 -9.65
CA ALA A 48 7.95 8.55 -10.84
C ALA A 48 6.70 7.96 -11.52
N ARG A 49 6.64 6.63 -11.66
CA ARG A 49 5.49 5.93 -12.26
C ARG A 49 4.23 6.07 -11.40
N LEU A 50 4.35 5.98 -10.07
CA LEU A 50 3.23 6.20 -9.16
C LEU A 50 2.73 7.65 -9.20
N ALA A 51 3.63 8.63 -9.29
CA ALA A 51 3.27 10.03 -9.41
C ALA A 51 2.53 10.34 -10.73
N GLU A 52 2.96 9.72 -11.83
CA GLU A 52 2.30 9.81 -13.14
C GLU A 52 0.85 9.28 -13.05
N LEU A 53 0.67 8.06 -12.52
CA LEU A 53 -0.67 7.47 -12.34
C LEU A 53 -1.56 8.35 -11.45
N ASN A 54 -1.01 8.87 -10.35
CA ASN A 54 -1.75 9.73 -9.44
C ASN A 54 -2.17 11.05 -10.12
N ALA A 55 -1.30 11.65 -10.92
CA ALA A 55 -1.62 12.89 -11.65
C ALA A 55 -2.71 12.65 -12.72
N GLU A 56 -2.65 11.53 -13.43
CA GLU A 56 -3.68 11.13 -14.39
C GLU A 56 -5.03 10.91 -13.70
N ASP A 57 -5.04 10.19 -12.58
CA ASP A 57 -6.24 9.93 -11.79
C ASP A 57 -6.82 11.21 -11.20
N GLN A 58 -5.97 12.09 -10.66
CA GLN A 58 -6.37 13.37 -10.12
C GLN A 58 -7.05 14.26 -11.17
N ASN A 59 -6.50 14.34 -12.38
CA ASN A 59 -7.10 15.10 -13.48
C ASN A 59 -8.38 14.44 -14.04
N ARG A 60 -8.43 13.11 -14.05
CA ARG A 60 -9.62 12.37 -14.53
C ARG A 60 -10.80 12.53 -13.59
N TRP A 61 -10.54 12.48 -12.29
CA TRP A 61 -11.56 12.44 -11.25
C TRP A 61 -11.80 13.79 -10.57
N ASP A 62 -11.04 14.84 -10.89
CA ASP A 62 -11.08 16.12 -10.18
C ASP A 62 -10.97 15.95 -8.64
N TYR A 63 -10.21 14.95 -8.20
CA TYR A 63 -10.07 14.56 -6.79
C TYR A 63 -8.61 14.28 -6.45
N ASP A 64 -8.12 14.83 -5.34
CA ASP A 64 -6.78 14.55 -4.82
C ASP A 64 -6.85 13.33 -3.90
N PHE A 65 -6.42 12.18 -4.40
CA PHE A 65 -6.38 10.93 -3.64
C PHE A 65 -5.29 10.89 -2.56
N GLN A 66 -4.29 11.79 -2.59
CA GLN A 66 -3.26 11.86 -1.55
C GLN A 66 -3.74 12.67 -0.35
N GLN A 67 -4.47 13.76 -0.60
CA GLN A 67 -5.02 14.61 0.44
C GLN A 67 -6.43 14.20 0.88
N ASP A 68 -7.04 13.23 0.18
CA ASP A 68 -8.41 12.78 0.37
C ASP A 68 -9.41 13.95 0.30
N MET A 69 -9.20 14.82 -0.70
CA MET A 69 -9.94 16.08 -0.86
C MET A 69 -10.27 16.33 -2.32
N PRO A 70 -11.46 16.86 -2.63
CA PRO A 70 -11.78 17.25 -3.99
C PRO A 70 -10.95 18.46 -4.45
N LEU A 71 -10.63 18.52 -5.74
CA LEU A 71 -9.86 19.64 -6.28
C LEU A 71 -10.68 20.93 -6.25
N ARG A 72 -10.03 22.00 -5.82
CA ARG A 72 -10.64 23.33 -5.77
C ARG A 72 -10.65 23.95 -7.15
N GLY A 73 -11.83 24.16 -7.71
CA GLY A 73 -12.01 24.91 -8.96
C GLY A 73 -13.24 24.44 -9.74
N PRO A 74 -13.54 25.08 -10.88
CA PRO A 74 -14.52 24.57 -11.84
C PRO A 74 -13.94 23.33 -12.54
N GLY A 75 -13.97 22.20 -11.83
CA GLY A 75 -13.67 20.88 -12.40
C GLY A 75 -14.83 20.35 -13.24
N ARG A 76 -14.64 19.20 -13.90
CA ARG A 76 -15.73 18.49 -14.59
C ARG A 76 -16.64 17.79 -13.60
N LEU A 77 -16.10 17.35 -12.47
CA LEU A 77 -16.83 16.66 -11.42
C LEU A 77 -16.94 17.55 -10.18
N GLN A 78 -18.13 17.53 -9.58
CA GLN A 78 -18.40 18.18 -8.30
C GLN A 78 -18.56 17.10 -7.23
N TRP A 79 -17.61 17.06 -6.29
CA TRP A 79 -17.65 16.14 -5.17
C TRP A 79 -18.39 16.75 -3.99
N THR A 80 -19.17 15.93 -3.30
CA THR A 80 -19.89 16.30 -2.08
C THR A 80 -19.72 15.19 -1.07
N GLU A 81 -19.35 15.55 0.16
CA GLU A 81 -19.30 14.61 1.27
C GLU A 81 -20.72 14.26 1.71
N VAL A 82 -20.99 12.97 1.86
CA VAL A 82 -22.30 12.44 2.26
C VAL A 82 -22.13 11.51 3.46
N ASP A 83 -23.17 11.43 4.28
CA ASP A 83 -23.17 10.56 5.45
C ASP A 83 -23.04 9.09 5.04
N SER A 84 -22.24 8.31 5.78
CA SER A 84 -21.99 6.89 5.50
C SER A 84 -23.26 6.02 5.57
N ASP A 85 -24.30 6.44 6.30
CA ASP A 85 -25.59 5.75 6.36
C ASP A 85 -26.53 6.12 5.22
N SER A 86 -26.23 7.21 4.51
CA SER A 86 -26.99 7.62 3.32
C SER A 86 -26.56 6.88 2.05
N VAL A 87 -25.39 6.23 2.06
CA VAL A 87 -24.86 5.49 0.91
C VAL A 87 -25.09 3.97 1.07
N PRO A 88 -25.31 3.25 -0.05
CA PRO A 88 -25.41 1.79 0.01
C PRO A 88 -24.20 1.13 0.67
N ALA A 89 -24.45 0.07 1.46
CA ALA A 89 -23.43 -0.69 2.19
C ALA A 89 -22.23 -1.11 1.31
N PHE A 90 -22.48 -1.35 0.03
CA PHE A 90 -21.48 -1.63 -0.99
C PHE A 90 -20.28 -0.67 -0.96
N TYR A 91 -20.50 0.65 -0.86
CA TYR A 91 -19.44 1.66 -0.98
C TYR A 91 -18.64 1.84 0.31
N ARG A 92 -19.19 1.41 1.45
CA ARG A 92 -18.61 1.62 2.78
C ARG A 92 -18.00 0.37 3.40
N GLU A 93 -18.54 -0.81 3.07
CA GLU A 93 -18.18 -2.08 3.70
C GLU A 93 -17.36 -2.98 2.77
N THR A 94 -16.96 -2.55 1.57
CA THR A 94 -16.19 -3.39 0.65
C THR A 94 -14.94 -2.71 0.09
N VAL A 95 -13.88 -3.49 -0.08
CA VAL A 95 -12.66 -3.09 -0.78
C VAL A 95 -12.34 -4.10 -1.88
N GLN A 96 -11.94 -3.61 -3.05
CA GLN A 96 -11.54 -4.45 -4.17
C GLN A 96 -10.01 -4.58 -4.21
N VAL A 97 -9.51 -5.82 -4.09
CA VAL A 97 -8.09 -6.15 -4.21
C VAL A 97 -7.94 -7.09 -5.40
N GLY A 98 -7.54 -6.53 -6.54
CA GLY A 98 -7.50 -7.26 -7.82
C GLY A 98 -8.88 -7.78 -8.21
N ARG A 99 -9.04 -9.10 -8.24
CA ARG A 99 -10.33 -9.78 -8.53
C ARG A 99 -11.10 -10.20 -7.29
N CYS A 100 -10.51 -10.05 -6.12
CA CYS A 100 -11.13 -10.40 -4.86
C CYS A 100 -11.82 -9.16 -4.28
N ARG A 101 -13.05 -9.34 -3.80
CA ARG A 101 -13.75 -8.33 -3.01
C ARG A 101 -13.76 -8.78 -1.56
N LEU A 102 -13.24 -7.91 -0.69
CA LEU A 102 -13.15 -8.16 0.74
C LEU A 102 -14.13 -7.25 1.46
N LEU A 103 -14.79 -7.78 2.48
CA LEU A 103 -15.58 -6.96 3.39
C LEU A 103 -14.63 -6.23 4.34
N LEU A 104 -14.76 -4.91 4.43
CA LEU A 104 -14.10 -4.12 5.45
C LEU A 104 -14.72 -4.50 6.80
N ALA A 105 -13.87 -4.80 7.78
CA ALA A 105 -14.35 -5.01 9.14
C ALA A 105 -15.15 -3.77 9.59
N PRO A 106 -16.27 -3.94 10.31
CA PRO A 106 -17.04 -2.80 10.80
C PRO A 106 -16.10 -1.85 11.54
N ARG A 107 -16.07 -0.56 11.16
CA ARG A 107 -15.37 0.43 11.97
C ARG A 107 -15.97 0.35 13.38
N PRO A 108 -15.17 0.18 14.45
CA PRO A 108 -15.71 0.22 15.80
C PRO A 108 -16.39 1.57 15.97
N VAL A 109 -17.71 1.56 16.11
CA VAL A 109 -18.50 2.75 16.42
C VAL A 109 -17.90 3.34 17.68
N ALA A 110 -17.43 4.58 17.60
CA ALA A 110 -17.04 5.33 18.79
C ALA A 110 -18.31 5.50 19.64
N VAL A 111 -18.49 4.60 20.62
CA VAL A 111 -19.59 4.67 21.57
C VAL A 111 -19.47 6.02 22.28
N PRO A 112 -20.46 6.93 22.18
CA PRO A 112 -20.40 8.18 22.91
C PRO A 112 -20.34 7.86 24.40
N LEU A 113 -19.24 8.25 25.04
CA LEU A 113 -19.13 8.17 26.50
C LEU A 113 -20.30 8.93 27.11
N PRO A 114 -21.12 8.33 28.00
CA PRO A 114 -22.22 9.02 28.62
C PRO A 114 -21.67 10.23 29.38
N ARG A 115 -22.11 11.43 28.97
CA ARG A 115 -21.79 12.67 29.67
C ARG A 115 -22.35 12.55 31.08
N ALA A 116 -21.48 12.50 32.08
CA ALA A 116 -21.87 12.41 33.48
C ALA A 116 -22.88 13.53 33.80
N ALA A 117 -24.13 13.13 34.01
CA ALA A 117 -25.17 14.01 34.50
C ALA A 117 -25.15 13.94 36.03
N GLY A 118 -24.84 15.06 36.67
CA GLY A 118 -25.16 15.25 38.08
C GLY A 118 -24.14 16.08 38.85
N LEU A 119 -24.48 17.32 39.15
CA LEU A 119 -24.71 17.71 40.55
C LEU A 119 -25.66 18.92 40.57
N ARG A 120 -26.84 18.66 41.14
CA ARG A 120 -27.77 19.64 41.70
C ARG A 120 -27.00 20.56 42.66
N GLU A 121 -27.29 21.85 42.64
CA GLU A 121 -27.28 22.69 43.84
C GLU A 121 -28.53 23.58 43.77
N HIS A 122 -29.48 23.35 44.68
CA HIS A 122 -30.71 24.12 44.86
C HIS A 122 -30.81 24.40 46.36
N GLY A 123 -30.93 25.68 46.74
CA GLY A 123 -31.12 26.16 48.12
C GLY A 123 -29.87 26.87 48.67
N ALA A 124 -29.92 28.10 49.17
CA ALA A 124 -31.02 28.89 49.73
C ALA A 124 -30.97 30.36 49.29
#